data_AF-A0A8T4RBF3-F1
#
_entry.id   AF-A0A8T4RBF3-F1
#
_cell.length_a   1.000
_cell.length_b   1.000
_cell.length_c   1.000
_cell.angle_alpha   90.00
_cell.angle_beta   90.00
_cell.angle_gamma   90.00
#
_symmetry.space_group_name_H-M   'P 1'
#
loop_
_entity.id
_entity.type
_entity.pdbx_description
1 polymer ?
#
loop_
_entity_poly.entity_id
_entity_poly.type
_entity_poly.pdbx_seq_one_letter_code
_entity_poly.pdbx_strand_id
1 'polypeptide(L)'
;MENRELVDYILSVSDFPQERVKATLLQQGWTLEQIDSAVLCAQHAQSIGRASTTQNRQMVGMTLAVMLIAAVLFITPGTSVTGNVVYSSQSTEQNPSISVSEEVIQPSAQEEVLAPEHKTHSCASILNQIGQDKCFAVEAKVMSNVRMCSSIRDASRQTACVASIAAAKDARLCEAAKSRDNCAFAVAKMNRDKRACDLIANAPLHENCLAV
;
A
#
# COMPACT_ATOMS: atom_id res chain seq x y z
N MET A 1 17.84 2.24 -22.38
CA MET A 1 16.43 1.98 -22.03
C MET A 1 15.95 0.84 -22.92
N GLU A 2 16.29 -0.41 -22.60
CA GLU A 2 16.13 -1.55 -23.54
C GLU A 2 14.72 -2.13 -23.63
N ASN A 3 13.75 -1.62 -22.86
CA ASN A 3 12.38 -2.19 -22.81
C ASN A 3 11.28 -1.20 -23.20
N ARG A 4 11.59 -0.07 -23.85
CA ARG A 4 10.55 0.92 -24.20
C ARG A 4 9.52 0.35 -25.19
N GLU A 5 10.00 -0.32 -26.23
CA GLU A 5 9.13 -0.96 -27.22
C GLU A 5 8.25 -2.05 -26.61
N LEU A 6 8.81 -2.84 -25.68
CA LEU A 6 8.06 -3.87 -24.96
C LEU A 6 6.96 -3.27 -24.07
N VAL A 7 7.24 -2.16 -23.38
CA VAL A 7 6.25 -1.45 -22.56
C VAL A 7 5.16 -0.86 -23.45
N ASP A 8 5.51 -0.21 -24.56
CA ASP A 8 4.54 0.36 -25.50
C ASP A 8 3.65 -0.73 -26.10
N TYR A 9 4.23 -1.89 -26.45
CA TYR A 9 3.48 -3.05 -26.89
C TYR A 9 2.48 -3.52 -25.81
N ILE A 10 2.93 -3.77 -24.58
CA ILE A 10 2.07 -4.22 -23.47
C ILE A 10 0.93 -3.22 -23.22
N LEU A 11 1.20 -1.92 -23.31
CA LEU A 11 0.17 -0.89 -23.18
C LEU A 11 -0.85 -0.92 -24.32
N SER A 12 -0.42 -1.22 -25.55
CA SER A 12 -1.32 -1.34 -26.71
C SER A 12 -2.19 -2.60 -26.70
N VAL A 13 -1.79 -3.65 -25.98
CA VAL A 13 -2.56 -4.90 -25.82
C VAL A 13 -3.19 -5.04 -24.44
N SER A 14 -3.44 -3.94 -23.73
CA SER A 14 -3.94 -3.97 -22.35
C SER A 14 -5.32 -4.60 -22.16
N ASP A 15 -6.07 -4.78 -23.24
CA ASP A 15 -7.40 -5.41 -23.22
C ASP A 15 -7.33 -6.95 -23.21
N PHE A 16 -6.13 -7.53 -23.40
CA PHE A 16 -5.92 -8.98 -23.40
C PHE A 16 -5.53 -9.50 -22.02
N PRO A 17 -5.90 -10.76 -21.67
CA PRO A 17 -5.45 -11.40 -20.44
C PRO A 17 -3.92 -11.44 -20.37
N GLN A 18 -3.38 -11.09 -19.21
CA GLN A 18 -1.94 -10.94 -18.99
C GLN A 18 -1.17 -12.22 -19.31
N GLU A 19 -1.78 -13.38 -19.05
CA GLU A 19 -1.25 -14.71 -19.28
C GLU A 19 -1.02 -14.98 -20.78
N ARG A 20 -1.96 -14.54 -21.63
CA ARG A 20 -1.81 -14.68 -23.09
C ARG A 20 -0.71 -13.79 -23.62
N VAL A 21 -0.64 -12.55 -23.13
CA VAL A 21 0.41 -11.60 -23.52
C VAL A 21 1.79 -12.15 -23.12
N LYS A 22 1.93 -12.65 -21.88
CA LYS A 22 3.16 -13.29 -21.40
C LYS A 22 3.57 -14.49 -22.25
N ALA A 23 2.64 -15.40 -22.55
CA ALA A 23 2.92 -16.58 -23.37
C ALA A 23 3.43 -16.21 -24.78
N THR A 24 2.80 -15.23 -25.42
CA THR A 24 3.22 -14.73 -26.74
C THR A 24 4.61 -14.11 -26.69
N LEU A 25 4.90 -13.28 -25.67
CA LEU A 25 6.21 -12.65 -25.53
C LEU A 25 7.33 -13.68 -25.28
N LEU A 26 7.06 -14.71 -24.47
CA LEU A 26 7.99 -15.82 -24.28
C LEU A 26 8.27 -16.56 -25.61
N GLN A 27 7.25 -16.79 -26.44
CA GLN A 27 7.43 -17.40 -27.77
C GLN A 27 8.27 -16.53 -28.71
N GLN A 28 8.26 -15.21 -28.53
CA GLN A 28 9.08 -14.27 -29.29
C GLN A 28 10.51 -14.13 -28.75
N GLY A 29 10.90 -14.94 -27.76
CA GLY A 29 12.26 -14.98 -27.22
C GLY A 29 12.54 -13.98 -26.11
N TRP A 30 11.52 -13.27 -25.61
CA TRP A 30 11.68 -12.41 -24.44
C TRP A 30 11.85 -13.26 -23.18
N THR A 31 12.74 -12.83 -22.28
CA THR A 31 12.88 -13.50 -20.98
C THR A 31 11.74 -13.13 -20.05
N LEU A 32 11.39 -14.04 -19.13
CA LEU A 32 10.34 -13.79 -18.14
C LEU A 32 10.61 -12.52 -17.31
N GLU A 33 11.88 -12.26 -16.98
CA GLU A 33 12.33 -11.08 -16.23
C GLU A 33 12.06 -9.77 -17.00
N GLN A 34 12.37 -9.73 -18.30
CA GLN A 34 12.06 -8.57 -19.14
C GLN A 34 10.56 -8.31 -19.23
N ILE A 35 9.76 -9.38 -19.37
CA ILE A 35 8.30 -9.30 -19.45
C ILE A 35 7.73 -8.78 -18.14
N ASP A 36 8.11 -9.34 -17.00
CA ASP A 36 7.60 -8.90 -15.69
C ASP A 36 8.03 -7.47 -15.37
N SER A 37 9.27 -7.09 -15.70
CA SER A 37 9.72 -5.71 -15.57
C SER A 37 8.91 -4.75 -16.44
N ALA A 38 8.59 -5.12 -17.68
CA ALA A 38 7.84 -4.26 -18.60
C ALA A 38 6.35 -4.17 -18.22
N VAL A 39 5.75 -5.27 -17.75
CA VAL A 39 4.40 -5.28 -17.17
C VAL A 39 4.34 -4.32 -15.97
N LEU A 40 5.30 -4.40 -15.05
CA LEU A 40 5.34 -3.54 -13.87
C LEU A 40 5.41 -2.05 -14.27
N CYS A 41 6.22 -1.73 -15.28
CA CYS A 41 6.30 -0.38 -15.85
C CYS A 41 4.98 0.06 -16.49
N ALA A 42 4.34 -0.80 -17.28
CA ALA A 42 3.06 -0.51 -17.93
C ALA A 42 1.93 -0.27 -16.91
N GLN A 43 1.86 -1.07 -15.85
CA GLN A 43 0.89 -0.88 -14.76
C GLN A 43 1.12 0.45 -14.03
N HIS A 44 2.38 0.83 -13.80
CA HIS A 44 2.71 2.12 -13.21
C HIS A 44 2.26 3.28 -14.11
N ALA A 45 2.54 3.22 -15.41
CA ALA A 45 2.11 4.24 -16.38
C ALA A 45 0.57 4.38 -16.43
N GLN A 46 -0.16 3.26 -16.42
CA GLN A 46 -1.63 3.28 -16.37
C GLN A 46 -2.17 3.89 -15.06
N SER A 47 -1.52 3.62 -13.92
CA SER A 47 -1.93 4.20 -12.63
C SER A 47 -1.85 5.73 -12.62
N ILE A 48 -0.81 6.30 -13.26
CA ILE A 48 -0.62 7.74 -13.38
C ILE A 48 -1.71 8.34 -14.30
N GLY A 49 -2.01 7.69 -15.43
CA GLY A 49 -3.05 8.16 -16.36
C GLY A 49 -4.48 8.08 -15.80
N ARG A 50 -4.78 7.08 -14.96
CA ARG A 50 -6.11 6.96 -14.33
C ARG A 50 -6.35 8.05 -13.28
N ALA A 51 -5.32 8.43 -12.51
CA ALA A 51 -5.42 9.48 -11.50
C ALA A 51 -5.79 10.85 -12.10
N SER A 52 -5.27 11.20 -13.27
CA SER A 52 -5.62 12.46 -13.95
C SER A 52 -7.03 12.45 -14.54
N THR A 53 -7.48 11.31 -15.05
CA THR A 53 -8.79 11.19 -15.71
C THR A 53 -9.95 11.21 -14.70
N THR A 54 -9.74 10.73 -13.47
CA THR A 54 -10.79 10.77 -12.44
C THR A 54 -11.02 12.18 -11.90
N GLN A 55 -9.97 13.02 -11.85
CA GLN A 55 -10.05 14.39 -11.38
C GLN A 55 -10.92 15.27 -12.28
N ASN A 56 -10.82 15.12 -13.62
CA ASN A 56 -11.65 15.88 -14.55
C ASN A 56 -13.13 15.45 -14.51
N ARG A 57 -13.41 14.15 -14.29
CA ARG A 57 -14.80 13.68 -14.21
C ARG A 57 -15.49 14.11 -12.91
N GLN A 58 -14.75 14.24 -11.81
CA GLN A 58 -15.30 14.74 -10.54
C GLN A 58 -15.54 16.26 -10.52
N MET A 59 -14.69 17.07 -11.19
CA MET A 59 -14.91 18.52 -11.26
C MET A 59 -16.19 18.90 -12.01
N VAL A 60 -16.50 18.19 -13.10
CA VAL A 60 -17.73 18.45 -13.89
C VAL A 60 -19.00 18.04 -13.11
N GLY A 61 -18.92 16.96 -12.32
CA GLY A 61 -20.04 16.52 -11.48
C GLY A 61 -20.36 17.51 -10.34
N MET A 62 -19.34 18.05 -9.68
CA MET A 62 -19.54 19.03 -8.59
C MET A 62 -20.12 20.35 -9.09
N THR A 63 -19.69 20.86 -10.25
CA THR A 63 -20.21 22.14 -10.77
C THR A 63 -21.69 22.07 -11.11
N LEU A 64 -22.16 20.96 -11.68
CA LEU A 64 -23.60 20.74 -11.93
C LEU A 64 -24.40 20.61 -10.63
N ALA A 65 -23.87 19.92 -9.62
CA ALA A 65 -24.54 19.77 -8.33
C ALA A 65 -24.69 21.12 -7.59
N VAL A 66 -23.65 21.97 -7.59
CA VAL A 66 -23.70 23.30 -6.98
C VAL A 66 -24.70 24.21 -7.69
N MET A 67 -24.76 24.16 -9.03
CA MET A 67 -25.76 24.93 -9.80
C MET A 67 -27.19 24.49 -9.50
N LEU A 68 -27.44 23.18 -9.34
CA LEU A 68 -28.76 22.66 -8.96
C LEU A 68 -29.16 23.06 -7.54
N ILE A 69 -28.25 22.99 -6.57
CA ILE A 69 -28.51 23.41 -5.18
C ILE A 69 -28.81 24.91 -5.13
N ALA A 70 -28.03 25.74 -5.84
CA ALA A 70 -28.28 27.18 -5.92
C ALA A 70 -29.67 27.47 -6.51
N ALA A 71 -30.05 26.81 -7.61
CA ALA A 71 -31.37 26.99 -8.23
C ALA A 71 -32.53 26.64 -7.28
N VAL A 72 -32.39 25.61 -6.43
CA VAL A 72 -33.41 25.25 -5.43
C VAL A 72 -33.52 26.28 -4.31
N LEU A 73 -32.40 26.85 -3.87
CA LEU A 73 -32.37 27.86 -2.80
C LEU A 73 -32.95 29.22 -3.23
N PHE A 74 -32.89 29.58 -4.53
CA PHE A 74 -33.42 30.85 -5.02
C PHE A 74 -34.93 30.85 -5.36
N ILE A 75 -35.59 29.67 -5.40
CA ILE A 75 -37.00 29.57 -5.83
C ILE A 75 -37.96 29.37 -4.64
N THR A 76 -37.49 29.07 -3.43
CA THR A 76 -38.39 28.81 -2.29
C THR A 76 -38.42 29.96 -1.28
N PRO A 77 -39.58 30.64 -1.10
CA PRO A 77 -39.76 31.56 0.02
C PRO A 77 -39.76 30.77 1.34
N GLY A 78 -39.00 31.29 2.31
CA GLY A 78 -38.60 30.62 3.54
C GLY A 78 -39.75 29.99 4.33
N THR A 79 -39.63 28.68 4.54
CA THR A 79 -40.37 27.98 5.59
C THR A 79 -39.40 27.60 6.69
N SER A 80 -39.65 28.13 7.89
CA SER A 80 -38.88 27.86 9.09
C SER A 80 -39.22 26.45 9.59
N VAL A 81 -38.33 25.48 9.35
CA VAL A 81 -38.50 24.11 9.86
C VAL A 81 -37.74 23.98 11.18
N THR A 82 -38.46 24.08 12.29
CA THR A 82 -38.02 23.63 13.61
C THR A 82 -38.26 22.12 13.72
N GLY A 83 -37.22 21.32 13.51
CA GLY A 83 -37.29 19.86 13.58
C GLY A 83 -36.22 19.26 14.49
N ASN A 84 -36.60 18.95 15.73
CA ASN A 84 -35.83 18.06 16.61
C ASN A 84 -35.87 16.65 16.02
N VAL A 85 -34.72 16.12 15.59
CA VAL A 85 -34.57 14.72 15.21
C VAL A 85 -33.95 13.97 16.37
N VAL A 86 -34.78 13.21 17.07
CA VAL A 86 -34.35 12.19 18.05
C VAL A 86 -33.91 10.97 17.26
N TYR A 87 -32.60 10.74 17.18
CA TYR A 87 -32.06 9.47 16.69
C TYR A 87 -32.17 8.42 17.79
N SER A 88 -33.06 7.45 17.59
CA SER A 88 -33.12 6.23 18.39
C SER A 88 -32.41 5.12 17.62
N SER A 89 -31.23 4.70 18.09
CA SER A 89 -30.48 3.59 17.53
C SER A 89 -30.71 2.33 18.38
N GLN A 90 -31.65 1.49 17.97
CA GLN A 90 -31.73 0.09 18.41
C GLN A 90 -30.81 -0.74 17.51
N SER A 91 -29.68 -1.16 18.04
CA SER A 91 -28.86 -2.23 17.46
C SER A 91 -29.16 -3.53 18.19
N THR A 92 -29.90 -4.40 17.52
CA THR A 92 -30.16 -5.77 17.98
C THR A 92 -28.89 -6.61 17.79
N GLU A 93 -28.24 -6.96 18.89
CA GLU A 93 -27.30 -8.08 18.95
C GLU A 93 -28.05 -9.37 18.67
N GLN A 94 -27.74 -10.03 17.55
CA GLN A 94 -27.90 -11.47 17.41
C GLN A 94 -26.54 -12.06 17.10
N ASN A 95 -25.97 -12.69 18.13
CA ASN A 95 -24.71 -13.41 18.10
C ASN A 95 -25.03 -14.89 17.79
N PRO A 96 -24.74 -15.40 16.58
CA PRO A 96 -24.87 -16.82 16.31
C PRO A 96 -23.71 -17.57 16.97
N SER A 97 -24.04 -18.42 17.95
CA SER A 97 -23.10 -19.37 18.55
C SER A 97 -22.70 -20.40 17.49
N ILE A 98 -21.55 -20.18 16.86
CA ILE A 98 -20.92 -21.15 15.96
C ILE A 98 -20.14 -22.13 16.85
N SER A 99 -20.70 -23.32 17.04
CA SER A 99 -20.01 -24.46 17.62
C SER A 99 -19.06 -25.03 16.58
N VAL A 100 -17.77 -24.73 16.72
CA VAL A 100 -16.70 -25.34 15.93
C VAL A 100 -16.39 -26.71 16.51
N SER A 101 -16.70 -27.75 15.76
CA SER A 101 -16.27 -29.12 16.03
C SER A 101 -14.78 -29.23 15.76
N GLU A 102 -14.01 -29.58 16.78
CA GLU A 102 -12.57 -29.80 16.67
C GLU A 102 -12.33 -31.19 16.05
N GLU A 103 -12.11 -31.21 14.73
CA GLU A 103 -11.66 -32.41 14.03
C GLU A 103 -10.16 -32.56 14.25
N VAL A 104 -9.80 -33.58 15.04
CA VAL A 104 -8.42 -33.96 15.34
C VAL A 104 -7.79 -34.54 14.07
N ILE A 105 -7.21 -33.66 13.25
CA ILE A 105 -6.42 -34.06 12.09
C ILE A 105 -5.08 -34.58 12.59
N GLN A 106 -4.88 -35.89 12.47
CA GLN A 106 -3.60 -36.55 12.76
C GLN A 106 -2.49 -35.96 11.88
N PRO A 107 -1.29 -35.67 12.44
CA PRO A 107 -0.18 -35.07 11.72
C PRO A 107 0.41 -36.05 10.71
N SER A 108 0.00 -35.95 9.45
CA SER A 108 0.59 -36.71 8.35
C SER A 108 1.91 -36.08 7.92
N ALA A 109 2.95 -36.93 7.93
CA ALA A 109 4.22 -36.87 7.22
C ALA A 109 4.67 -35.50 6.68
N GLN A 110 5.74 -34.99 7.28
CA GLN A 110 6.50 -33.82 6.84
C GLN A 110 6.92 -33.99 5.37
N GLU A 111 6.22 -33.29 4.48
CA GLU A 111 6.68 -33.03 3.13
C GLU A 111 7.85 -32.05 3.24
N GLU A 112 9.06 -32.55 2.93
CA GLU A 112 10.28 -31.75 2.88
C GLU A 112 10.14 -30.73 1.75
N VAL A 113 9.56 -29.57 2.08
CA VAL A 113 9.37 -28.44 1.15
C VAL A 113 10.76 -27.95 0.77
N LEU A 114 11.25 -28.47 -0.36
CA LEU A 114 12.49 -28.09 -0.99
C LEU A 114 12.46 -26.57 -1.21
N ALA A 115 13.18 -25.83 -0.35
CA ALA A 115 13.22 -24.39 -0.40
C ALA A 115 13.68 -23.97 -1.79
N PRO A 116 12.91 -23.16 -2.54
CA PRO A 116 13.29 -22.76 -3.88
C PRO A 116 14.65 -22.08 -3.82
N GLU A 117 15.60 -22.53 -4.65
CA GLU A 117 16.88 -21.87 -4.86
C GLU A 117 16.61 -20.45 -5.36
N HIS A 118 16.51 -19.51 -4.42
CA HIS A 118 16.28 -18.12 -4.69
C HIS A 118 17.59 -17.55 -5.24
N LYS A 119 17.76 -17.54 -6.56
CA LYS A 119 18.84 -16.79 -7.21
C LYS A 119 18.75 -15.36 -6.70
N THR A 120 19.68 -14.98 -5.82
CA THR A 120 19.71 -13.67 -5.19
C THR A 120 20.21 -12.67 -6.23
N HIS A 121 19.29 -12.07 -6.97
CA HIS A 121 19.59 -10.88 -7.75
C HIS A 121 19.99 -9.78 -6.75
N SER A 122 21.24 -9.32 -6.82
CA SER A 122 21.72 -8.25 -5.94
C SER A 122 20.94 -6.97 -6.20
N CYS A 123 20.27 -6.41 -5.18
CA CYS A 123 19.56 -5.14 -5.31
C CYS A 123 20.43 -4.00 -5.86
N ALA A 124 21.76 -4.10 -5.70
CA ALA A 124 22.70 -3.11 -6.22
C ALA A 124 22.74 -3.03 -7.76
N SER A 125 22.37 -4.10 -8.49
CA SER A 125 22.39 -4.11 -9.96
C SER A 125 21.18 -3.43 -10.60
N ILE A 126 20.14 -3.11 -9.82
CA ILE A 126 18.93 -2.47 -10.33
C ILE A 126 19.23 -1.00 -10.66
N LEU A 127 19.16 -0.65 -11.95
CA LEU A 127 19.46 0.70 -12.45
C LEU A 127 18.44 1.76 -11.99
N ASN A 128 17.18 1.36 -11.80
CA ASN A 128 16.12 2.28 -11.38
C ASN A 128 16.15 2.48 -9.86
N GLN A 129 16.30 3.72 -9.39
CA GLN A 129 16.39 4.02 -7.96
C GLN A 129 15.19 3.53 -7.15
N ILE A 130 13.97 3.69 -7.70
CA ILE A 130 12.75 3.25 -7.01
C ILE A 130 12.73 1.73 -6.89
N GLY A 131 13.11 1.01 -7.95
CA GLY A 131 13.25 -0.44 -7.96
C GLY A 131 14.31 -0.93 -6.97
N GLN A 132 15.47 -0.28 -6.95
CA GLN A 132 16.56 -0.57 -6.02
C GLN A 132 16.13 -0.36 -4.56
N ASP A 133 15.52 0.78 -4.24
CA ASP A 133 15.02 1.11 -2.90
C ASP A 133 13.96 0.09 -2.44
N LYS A 134 13.05 -0.32 -3.32
CA LYS A 134 12.05 -1.37 -3.03
C LYS A 134 12.71 -2.72 -2.76
N CYS A 135 13.69 -3.10 -3.57
CA CYS A 135 14.43 -4.35 -3.40
C CYS A 135 15.10 -4.42 -2.03
N PHE A 136 15.87 -3.39 -1.66
CA PHE A 136 16.50 -3.32 -0.34
C PHE A 136 15.48 -3.36 0.80
N ALA A 137 14.34 -2.69 0.66
CA ALA A 137 13.30 -2.73 1.68
C ALA A 137 12.72 -4.14 1.90
N VAL A 138 12.51 -4.90 0.82
CA VAL A 138 12.02 -6.29 0.90
C VAL A 138 13.06 -7.19 1.54
N GLU A 139 14.31 -7.15 1.08
CA GLU A 139 15.38 -7.96 1.66
C GLU A 139 15.61 -7.63 3.14
N ALA A 140 15.64 -6.34 3.49
CA ALA A 140 15.78 -5.89 4.87
C ALA A 140 14.68 -6.45 5.78
N LYS A 141 13.44 -6.50 5.27
CA LYS A 141 12.30 -7.07 5.99
C LYS A 141 12.41 -8.58 6.15
N VAL A 142 12.71 -9.31 5.08
CA VAL A 142 12.88 -10.78 5.11
C VAL A 142 14.00 -11.17 6.07
N MET A 143 15.13 -10.48 6.02
CA MET A 143 16.27 -10.72 6.91
C MET A 143 16.09 -10.07 8.29
N SER A 144 15.04 -9.28 8.48
CA SER A 144 14.81 -8.45 9.66
C SER A 144 16.05 -7.64 10.10
N ASN A 145 16.76 -7.06 9.13
CA ASN A 145 18.04 -6.38 9.30
C ASN A 145 17.91 -4.88 8.95
N VAL A 146 17.82 -4.05 9.99
CA VAL A 146 17.67 -2.58 9.87
C VAL A 146 18.83 -1.93 9.12
N ARG A 147 20.05 -2.49 9.17
CA ARG A 147 21.21 -1.92 8.47
C ARG A 147 21.01 -1.94 6.95
N MET A 148 20.24 -2.88 6.41
CA MET A 148 19.97 -2.91 4.97
C MET A 148 19.09 -1.74 4.52
N CYS A 149 18.22 -1.21 5.40
CA CYS A 149 17.43 -0.02 5.10
C CYS A 149 18.31 1.21 4.85
N SER A 150 19.57 1.27 5.34
CA SER A 150 20.45 2.44 5.08
C SER A 150 20.87 2.57 3.62
N SER A 151 20.73 1.50 2.83
CA SER A 151 21.00 1.53 1.38
C SER A 151 19.88 2.20 0.57
N ILE A 152 18.73 2.47 1.19
CA ILE A 152 17.59 3.14 0.55
C ILE A 152 17.85 4.64 0.47
N ARG A 153 17.83 5.20 -0.73
CA ARG A 153 18.12 6.63 -0.94
C ARG A 153 16.95 7.51 -0.52
N ASP A 154 15.74 7.17 -0.93
CA ASP A 154 14.55 7.95 -0.57
C ASP A 154 14.29 7.93 0.94
N ALA A 155 14.14 9.09 1.55
CA ALA A 155 14.04 9.19 3.01
C ALA A 155 12.73 8.63 3.56
N SER A 156 11.63 8.77 2.81
CA SER A 156 10.33 8.24 3.20
C SER A 156 10.33 6.71 3.17
N ARG A 157 10.84 6.11 2.08
CA ARG A 157 11.00 4.65 1.95
C ARG A 157 11.96 4.08 2.99
N GLN A 158 13.07 4.77 3.26
CA GLN A 158 14.02 4.33 4.28
C GLN A 158 13.38 4.32 5.66
N THR A 159 12.64 5.39 6.01
CA THR A 159 11.90 5.48 7.27
C THR A 159 10.84 4.37 7.37
N ALA A 160 10.09 4.11 6.30
CA ALA A 160 9.09 3.04 6.24
C ALA A 160 9.71 1.64 6.37
N CYS A 161 10.87 1.40 5.75
CA CYS A 161 11.63 0.16 5.88
C CYS A 161 11.99 -0.10 7.35
N VAL A 162 12.61 0.88 8.02
CA VAL A 162 12.99 0.78 9.43
C VAL A 162 11.75 0.57 10.31
N ALA A 163 10.68 1.35 10.10
CA ALA A 163 9.44 1.24 10.85
C ALA A 163 8.81 -0.17 10.75
N SER A 164 8.84 -0.80 9.57
CA SER A 164 8.28 -2.15 9.39
C SER A 164 9.04 -3.22 10.18
N ILE A 165 10.35 -3.08 10.33
CA ILE A 165 11.19 -3.99 11.12
C ILE A 165 11.06 -3.68 12.61
N ALA A 166 11.02 -2.39 12.97
CA ALA A 166 10.80 -1.92 14.33
C ALA A 166 9.47 -2.39 14.89
N ALA A 167 8.39 -2.34 14.09
CA ALA A 167 7.08 -2.85 14.48
C ALA A 167 7.09 -4.36 14.79
N ALA A 168 7.92 -5.14 14.11
CA ALA A 168 8.04 -6.57 14.39
C ALA A 168 9.00 -6.90 15.56
N LYS A 169 9.79 -5.94 16.03
CA LYS A 169 10.89 -6.17 17.00
C LYS A 169 10.86 -5.20 18.18
N ASP A 170 11.34 -3.98 17.96
CA ASP A 170 11.48 -2.94 18.99
C ASP A 170 11.38 -1.56 18.33
N ALA A 171 10.53 -0.70 18.87
CA ALA A 171 10.36 0.69 18.43
C ALA A 171 11.65 1.52 18.52
N ARG A 172 12.59 1.16 19.41
CA ARG A 172 13.91 1.82 19.53
C ARG A 172 14.75 1.73 18.26
N LEU A 173 14.48 0.76 17.39
CA LEU A 173 15.13 0.66 16.08
C LEU A 173 14.87 1.88 15.19
N CYS A 174 13.86 2.71 15.49
CA CYS A 174 13.60 3.97 14.81
C CYS A 174 14.72 5.02 14.93
N GLU A 175 15.70 4.84 15.83
CA GLU A 175 16.90 5.68 15.88
C GLU A 175 17.73 5.62 14.59
N ALA A 176 17.63 4.52 13.83
CA ALA A 176 18.32 4.36 12.55
C ALA A 176 17.55 4.98 11.35
N ALA A 177 16.31 5.43 11.55
CA ALA A 177 15.51 6.04 10.49
C ALA A 177 15.95 7.49 10.23
N LYS A 178 15.86 7.94 8.97
CA LYS A 178 16.11 9.35 8.60
C LYS A 178 15.11 10.30 9.26
N SER A 179 13.90 9.82 9.56
CA SER A 179 12.92 10.55 10.35
C SER A 179 12.46 9.70 11.54
N ARG A 180 13.15 9.85 12.68
CA ARG A 180 12.90 9.09 13.91
C ARG A 180 11.44 9.18 14.36
N ASP A 181 10.91 10.40 14.46
CA ASP A 181 9.57 10.67 14.95
C ASP A 181 8.48 10.06 14.04
N ASN A 182 8.65 10.14 12.72
CA ASN A 182 7.71 9.50 11.78
C ASN A 182 7.80 7.96 11.84
N CYS A 183 8.98 7.40 12.06
CA CYS A 183 9.14 5.96 12.28
C CYS A 183 8.40 5.52 13.56
N ALA A 184 8.63 6.21 14.68
CA ALA A 184 8.00 5.90 15.96
C ALA A 184 6.47 6.02 15.88
N PHE A 185 5.96 7.06 15.23
CA PHE A 185 4.52 7.23 14.94
C PHE A 185 3.95 6.08 14.11
N ALA A 186 4.67 5.64 13.06
CA ALA A 186 4.24 4.53 12.23
C ALA A 186 4.19 3.21 13.03
N VAL A 187 5.19 2.95 13.87
CA VAL A 187 5.24 1.77 14.75
C VAL A 187 4.07 1.78 15.75
N ALA A 188 3.84 2.91 16.42
CA ALA A 188 2.73 3.09 17.35
C ALA A 188 1.39 2.77 16.68
N LYS A 189 1.18 3.26 15.45
CA LYS A 189 -0.03 3.01 14.68
C LYS A 189 -0.19 1.55 14.24
N MET A 190 0.90 0.91 13.78
CA MET A 190 0.85 -0.49 13.32
C MET A 190 0.54 -1.46 14.46
N ASN A 191 1.10 -1.23 15.64
CA ASN A 191 1.00 -2.14 16.77
C ASN A 191 -0.02 -1.71 17.84
N ARG A 192 -0.60 -0.51 17.70
CA ARG A 192 -1.35 0.18 18.77
C ARG A 192 -0.54 0.29 20.08
N ASP A 193 0.78 0.45 19.95
CA ASP A 193 1.69 0.56 21.08
C ASP A 193 1.94 2.01 21.46
N LYS A 194 1.27 2.48 22.52
CA LYS A 194 1.42 3.86 23.02
C LYS A 194 2.82 4.17 23.53
N ARG A 195 3.62 3.16 23.92
CA ARG A 195 5.00 3.38 24.37
C ARG A 195 5.91 3.85 23.24
N ALA A 196 5.57 3.51 22.00
CA ALA A 196 6.30 4.03 20.85
C ALA A 196 6.06 5.53 20.66
N CYS A 197 4.93 6.08 21.13
CA CYS A 197 4.69 7.53 21.11
C CYS A 197 5.70 8.28 21.99
N ASP A 198 6.15 7.70 23.11
CA ASP A 198 7.14 8.31 24.02
C ASP A 198 8.49 8.60 23.33
N LEU A 199 8.76 7.99 22.17
CA LEU A 199 9.98 8.20 21.37
C LEU A 199 9.87 9.43 20.43
N ILE A 200 8.68 10.02 20.29
CA ILE A 200 8.41 11.16 19.40
C ILE A 200 8.78 12.47 20.11
N ALA A 201 9.72 13.22 19.56
CA ALA A 201 10.11 14.53 20.11
C ALA A 201 9.21 15.68 19.61
N ASN A 202 8.65 15.58 18.41
CA ASN A 202 7.73 16.58 17.86
C ASN A 202 6.39 16.56 18.61
N ALA A 203 6.10 17.60 19.39
CA ALA A 203 4.90 17.67 20.24
C ALA A 203 3.57 17.50 19.46
N PRO A 204 3.33 18.19 18.32
CA PRO A 204 2.10 17.96 17.55
C PRO A 204 1.94 16.51 17.08
N LEU A 205 3.03 15.87 16.62
CA LEU A 205 2.98 14.48 16.19
C LEU A 205 2.78 13.51 17.37
N HIS A 206 3.38 13.82 18.51
CA HIS A 206 3.21 13.08 19.76
C HIS A 206 1.74 13.10 20.23
N GLU A 207 1.11 14.26 20.26
CA GLU A 207 -0.31 14.39 20.61
C GLU A 207 -1.21 13.60 19.65
N ASN A 208 -0.94 13.68 18.34
CA ASN A 208 -1.63 12.87 17.33
C ASN A 208 -1.42 11.37 17.53
N CYS A 209 -0.24 10.96 18.00
CA CYS A 209 0.08 9.55 18.29
C CYS A 209 -0.75 9.00 19.45
N LEU A 210 -0.94 9.79 20.51
CA LEU A 210 -1.72 9.38 21.69
C LEU A 210 -3.22 9.21 21.39
N ALA A 211 -3.69 9.79 20.30
CA ALA A 211 -5.06 9.67 19.81
C ALA A 211 -5.33 8.41 18.95
N VAL A 212 -4.28 7.64 18.61
CA VAL A 212 -4.37 6.36 17.85
C VAL A 212 -4.67 5.20 18.78
#